data_AF-A0A4U1LPM7-F1
#
_entry.id   AF-A0A4U1LPM7-F1
#
_cell.length_a   1.000
_cell.length_b   1.000
_cell.length_c   1.000
_cell.angle_alpha   90.00
_cell.angle_beta   90.00
_cell.angle_gamma   90.00
#
_symmetry.space_group_name_H-M   'P 1'
#
loop_
_entity.id
_entity.type
_entity.pdbx_description
1 polymer ?
#
loop_
_entity_poly.entity_id
_entity_poly.type
_entity_poly.pdbx_seq_one_letter_code
_entity_poly.pdbx_strand_id
1 'polypeptide(L)' 'METRYYILTPEGFPIDEEIDHETPNQAWNEFEDWKKKFERQGYYSTVSRGERIKIPLNKLKDCCELRTRTRFPD' A
#
# COMPACT_ATOMS: atom_id res chain seq x y z
N MET A 1 16.28 5.63 -16.98
CA MET A 1 15.78 5.76 -15.59
C MET A 1 14.32 5.42 -15.62
N GLU A 2 13.93 4.30 -15.02
CA GLU A 2 12.51 3.95 -14.91
C GLU A 2 12.04 4.31 -13.50
N THR A 3 11.12 5.27 -13.42
CA THR A 3 10.41 5.55 -12.17
C THR A 3 9.30 4.53 -12.04
N ARG A 4 9.30 3.80 -10.94
CA ARG A 4 8.25 2.85 -10.63
C ARG A 4 7.53 3.25 -9.35
N TYR A 5 6.23 2.98 -9.29
CA TYR A 5 5.31 3.40 -8.24
C TYR A 5 4.82 2.20 -7.45
N TYR A 6 4.73 2.35 -6.13
CA TYR A 6 4.20 1.34 -5.22
C TYR A 6 3.53 2.01 -4.02
N ILE A 7 2.67 1.28 -3.32
CA ILE A 7 1.97 1.76 -2.13
C ILE A 7 2.58 1.15 -0.88
N LEU A 8 2.88 1.99 0.11
CA LEU A 8 3.20 1.57 1.46
C LEU A 8 1.93 1.48 2.31
N THR A 9 1.85 0.42 3.09
CA THR A 9 0.90 0.26 4.19
C THR A 9 1.13 1.32 5.27
N PRO A 10 0.20 1.52 6.21
CA PRO A 10 0.38 2.42 7.36
C PRO A 10 1.62 2.10 8.22
N GLU A 11 2.16 0.89 8.08
CA GLU A 11 3.34 0.39 8.79
C GLU A 11 4.64 0.68 8.03
N GLY A 12 4.55 1.16 6.79
CA GLY A 12 5.70 1.42 5.94
C GLY A 12 6.18 0.21 5.13
N PHE A 13 5.38 -0.87 5.06
CA PHE A 13 5.69 -2.03 4.22
C PHE A 13 5.02 -1.89 2.85
N PRO A 14 5.68 -2.28 1.75
CA PRO A 14 5.02 -2.30 0.45
C PRO A 14 3.86 -3.30 0.46
N ILE A 15 2.77 -2.93 -0.20
CA ILE A 15 1.60 -3.82 -0.37
C ILE A 15 1.96 -5.06 -1.19
N ASP A 16 2.84 -4.89 -2.15
CA ASP A 16 3.42 -5.94 -2.97
C ASP A 16 4.93 -5.67 -3.12
N GLU A 17 5.77 -6.65 -2.79
CA GLU A 17 7.24 -6.51 -2.82
C GLU A 17 7.82 -6.72 -4.23
N GLU A 18 7.09 -7.44 -5.09
CA GLU A 18 7.55 -7.89 -6.39
C GLU A 18 7.05 -7.00 -7.53
N ILE A 19 5.93 -6.31 -7.34
CA ILE A 19 5.27 -5.52 -8.37
C ILE A 19 5.54 -4.02 -8.15
N ASP A 20 6.24 -3.42 -9.12
CA ASP A 20 6.28 -1.98 -9.25
C ASP A 20 5.61 -1.48 -10.52
N HIS A 21 4.73 -0.51 -10.35
CA HIS A 21 3.87 -0.01 -11.40
C HIS A 21 4.53 1.12 -12.18
N GLU A 22 4.19 1.27 -13.46
CA GLU A 22 4.70 2.37 -14.30
C GLU A 22 3.99 3.69 -14.02
N THR A 23 2.79 3.62 -13.44
CA THR A 23 1.95 4.78 -13.13
C THR A 23 1.42 4.74 -11.70
N PRO A 24 1.17 5.91 -11.09
CA PRO A 24 0.58 5.98 -9.75
C PRO A 24 -0.83 5.39 -9.70
N ASN A 25 -1.57 5.43 -10.81
CA ASN A 25 -2.93 4.91 -10.86
C ASN A 25 -2.97 3.37 -10.80
N GLN A 26 -1.99 2.70 -11.43
CA GLN A 26 -1.83 1.26 -11.32
C GLN A 26 -1.51 0.83 -9.88
N ALA A 27 -0.64 1.56 -9.18
CA ALA A 27 -0.34 1.30 -7.77
C ALA A 27 -1.57 1.44 -6.87
N TRP A 28 -2.44 2.42 -7.14
CA TRP A 28 -3.70 2.55 -6.41
C TRP A 28 -4.75 1.49 -6.77
N ASN A 29 -4.75 0.97 -8.00
CA ASN A 29 -5.61 -0.16 -8.36
C ASN A 29 -5.20 -1.42 -7.59
N GLU A 30 -3.90 -1.69 -7.48
CA GLU A 30 -3.39 -2.79 -6.66
C GLU A 30 -3.75 -2.61 -5.18
N PHE A 31 -3.68 -1.39 -4.65
CA PHE A 31 -4.19 -1.09 -3.31
C PHE A 31 -5.67 -1.48 -3.15
N GLU A 32 -6.52 -1.18 -4.13
CA GLU A 32 -7.95 -1.55 -4.08
C GLU A 32 -8.13 -3.07 -4.07
N ASP A 33 -7.38 -3.81 -4.89
CA ASP A 33 -7.41 -5.28 -4.90
C ASP A 33 -6.86 -5.89 -3.61
N TRP A 34 -5.79 -5.33 -3.05
CA TRP A 34 -5.27 -5.71 -1.75
C TRP A 34 -6.29 -5.44 -0.63
N LYS A 35 -6.97 -4.28 -0.66
CA LYS A 35 -7.99 -3.88 0.32
C LYS A 35 -9.17 -4.86 0.35
N LYS A 36 -9.56 -5.46 -0.78
CA LYS A 36 -10.62 -6.48 -0.87
C LYS A 36 -10.39 -7.68 0.07
N LYS A 37 -9.13 -8.04 0.32
CA LYS A 37 -8.75 -9.12 1.25
C LYS A 37 -9.25 -8.88 2.67
N PHE A 38 -9.52 -7.63 3.04
CA PHE A 38 -9.97 -7.22 4.36
C PHE A 38 -11.47 -6.88 4.42
N GLU A 39 -12.19 -6.87 3.29
CA GLU A 39 -13.62 -6.47 3.25
C GLU A 39 -14.49 -7.25 4.22
N ARG A 40 -14.25 -8.55 4.36
CA ARG A 40 -14.97 -9.41 5.31
C ARG A 40 -14.78 -8.96 6.77
N GLN A 41 -13.62 -8.38 7.11
CA GLN A 41 -13.33 -7.88 8.45
C GLN A 41 -13.85 -6.46 8.65
N GLY A 42 -13.92 -5.65 7.58
CA GLY A 42 -14.31 -4.24 7.62
C GLY A 42 -13.22 -3.30 8.13
N TYR A 43 -12.04 -3.82 8.47
CA TYR A 43 -10.88 -3.04 8.91
C TYR A 43 -9.56 -3.73 8.55
N TYR A 44 -8.51 -2.93 8.45
CA TYR A 44 -7.12 -3.37 8.40
C TYR A 44 -6.50 -3.23 9.79
N SER A 45 -5.85 -4.29 10.27
CA SER A 45 -5.22 -4.28 11.58
C SER A 45 -3.71 -4.07 11.43
N THR A 46 -3.18 -3.10 12.15
CA THR A 46 -1.76 -2.72 12.13
C THR A 46 -1.27 -2.53 13.57
N VAL A 47 0.05 -2.62 13.78
CA VAL A 47 0.69 -2.20 15.03
C VAL A 47 1.36 -0.85 14.83
N SER A 48 0.97 0.15 15.63
CA SER A 48 1.64 1.44 15.69
C SER A 48 2.03 1.76 17.12
N ARG A 49 3.29 2.14 17.35
CA ARG A 49 3.83 2.47 18.68
C ARG A 49 3.62 1.38 19.75
N GLY A 50 3.59 0.11 19.33
CA GLY A 50 3.37 -1.03 20.22
C GLY A 50 1.90 -1.35 20.50
N GLU A 51 0.96 -0.57 19.96
CA GLU A 51 -0.49 -0.78 20.12
C GLU A 51 -1.13 -1.26 18.83
N ARG A 52 -2.10 -2.17 18.95
CA ARG A 52 -2.86 -2.68 17.80
C ARG A 52 -3.98 -1.71 17.44
N ILE A 53 -3.89 -1.12 16.26
CA ILE A 53 -4.90 -0.22 15.71
C ILE A 53 -5.71 -0.96 14.64
N LYS A 54 -7.00 -0.68 14.60
CA LYS A 54 -7.92 -1.14 13.55
C LYS A 54 -8.31 0.07 12.72
N ILE A 55 -7.86 0.11 11.48
CA ILE A 55 -8.16 1.19 10.55
C ILE A 55 -9.37 0.76 9.71
N PRO A 56 -10.49 1.49 9.75
CA PRO A 56 -11.64 1.25 8.88
C PRO A 56 -11.22 1.26 7.40
N LEU A 57 -11.73 0.34 6.57
CA LEU A 57 -11.27 0.24 5.17
C LEU A 57 -11.53 1.50 4.34
N ASN A 58 -12.59 2.25 4.66
CA ASN A 58 -12.88 3.54 4.04
C ASN A 58 -11.91 4.66 4.44
N LYS A 59 -11.09 4.45 5.49
CA LYS A 59 -10.02 5.35 5.94
C LYS A 59 -8.63 4.80 5.64
N LEU A 60 -8.52 3.55 5.22
CA LEU A 60 -7.23 2.89 4.99
C LEU A 60 -6.39 3.60 3.94
N LYS A 61 -7.04 4.12 2.88
CA LYS A 61 -6.36 4.84 1.80
C LYS A 61 -5.61 6.07 2.30
N ASP A 62 -6.21 6.82 3.23
CA ASP A 62 -5.62 8.02 3.83
C ASP A 62 -4.41 7.71 4.72
N CYS A 63 -4.29 6.46 5.19
CA CYS A 63 -3.18 5.99 6.00
C CYS A 63 -2.07 5.32 5.18
N CYS A 64 -2.28 5.13 3.88
CA CYS A 64 -1.30 4.56 2.97
C CYS A 64 -0.53 5.67 2.23
N GLU A 65 0.68 5.35 1.77
CA GLU A 65 1.55 6.32 1.11
C GLU A 65 1.96 5.82 -0.27
N LEU A 66 1.80 6.66 -1.29
CA LEU A 66 2.35 6.41 -2.62
C LEU A 66 3.84 6.77 -2.63
N ARG A 67 4.68 5.80 -3.00
CA ARG A 67 6.13 5.97 -3.13
C ARG A 67 6.59 5.64 -4.54
N THR A 68 7.78 6.14 -4.86
CA THR A 68 8.45 5.86 -6.12
C THR A 68 9.87 5.37 -5.89
N ARG A 69 10.29 4.35 -6.64
CA ARG A 69 11.69 3.94 -6.74
C ARG A 69 12.21 4.18 -8.15
N THR A 70 13.45 4.65 -8.25
CA THR A 70 14.15 4.73 -9.53
C THR A 70 14.94 3.44 -9.71
N ARG A 71 14.57 2.66 -10.73
CA ARG A 71 15.36 1.49 -11.12
C ARG A 71 16.48 1.96 -12.05
N PHE A 72 17.72 1.68 -11.65
CA PHE A 72 18.88 1.83 -12.51
C PHE A 72 18.97 0.58 -13.40
N PRO A 73 19.15 0.73 -14.72
CA PRO A 73 19.51 -0.41 -15.55
C PRO A 73 20.87 -0.95 -15.11
N ASP A 74 20.98 -2.28 -15.03
CA ASP A 74 22.24 -3.01 -14.81
C ASP A 74 23.21 -2.76 -15.97
#